data_AF-A0A9Q3EZH4-F1
#
_entry.id   AF-A0A9Q3EZH4-F1
#
_cell.length_a   1.000
_cell.length_b   1.000
_cell.length_c   1.000
_cell.angle_alpha   90.00
_cell.angle_beta   90.00
_cell.angle_gamma   90.00
#
_symmetry.space_group_name_H-M   'P 1'
#
loop_
_entity.id
_entity.type
_entity.pdbx_description
1 polymer ?
#
loop_
_entity_poly.entity_id
_entity_poly.type
_entity_poly.pdbx_seq_one_letter_code
_entity_poly.pdbx_strand_id
1 'polypeptide(L)'
;MKAPECLYGTKTFKVRSFIQSCQLIFHIDLENFSQERKNVLYATSFLIGRAAKWIEPYLFNLTNQDPNYLFNSWNLFESQLFTLFGDPNEVRKAEAELDFLRMKEGGHFPL
;
A
#
# COMPACT_ATOMS: atom_id res chain seq x y z
N MET A 1 -16.97 -5.74 9.22
CA MET A 1 -16.07 -4.93 8.36
C MET A 1 -15.93 -5.58 7.01
N LYS A 2 -15.70 -4.80 5.95
CA LYS A 2 -15.50 -5.34 4.60
C LYS A 2 -14.02 -5.67 4.41
N ALA A 3 -13.71 -6.90 4.00
CA ALA A 3 -12.35 -7.31 3.69
C ALA A 3 -11.81 -6.54 2.47
N PRO A 4 -10.48 -6.39 2.33
CA PRO A 4 -9.87 -5.81 1.13
C PRO A 4 -10.29 -6.59 -0.13
N GLU A 5 -10.44 -5.88 -1.24
CA GLU A 5 -10.66 -6.53 -2.53
C GLU A 5 -9.33 -7.15 -3.03
N CYS A 6 -9.39 -8.34 -3.63
CA CYS A 6 -8.18 -9.03 -4.07
C CYS A 6 -7.42 -8.24 -5.16
N LEU A 7 -6.10 -8.16 -5.02
CA LEU A 7 -5.24 -7.43 -5.94
C LEU A 7 -4.61 -8.38 -6.97
N TYR A 8 -5.02 -8.25 -8.25
CA TYR A 8 -4.50 -9.10 -9.33
C TYR A 8 -3.16 -8.64 -9.91
N GLY A 9 -2.81 -7.36 -9.79
CA GLY A 9 -1.59 -6.79 -10.37
C GLY A 9 -1.67 -6.41 -11.85
N THR A 10 -2.88 -6.23 -12.40
CA THR A 10 -3.11 -5.70 -13.77
C THR A 10 -3.82 -4.35 -13.81
N LYS A 11 -4.47 -3.94 -12.70
CA LYS A 11 -5.24 -2.69 -12.60
C LYS A 11 -4.55 -1.76 -11.61
N THR A 12 -3.90 -0.73 -12.12
CA THR A 12 -3.03 0.17 -11.35
C THR A 12 -3.76 1.03 -10.33
N PHE A 13 -4.95 1.50 -10.68
CA PHE A 13 -5.84 2.30 -9.83
C PHE A 13 -6.39 1.57 -8.60
N LYS A 14 -6.17 0.25 -8.48
CA LYS A 14 -6.67 -0.53 -7.32
C LYS A 14 -5.66 -0.65 -6.19
N VAL A 15 -4.38 -0.35 -6.42
CA VAL A 15 -3.32 -0.51 -5.41
C VAL A 15 -3.54 0.43 -4.23
N ARG A 16 -3.85 1.70 -4.50
CA ARG A 16 -4.12 2.69 -3.45
C ARG A 16 -5.30 2.30 -2.56
N SER A 17 -6.44 1.95 -3.17
CA SER A 17 -7.64 1.54 -2.41
C SER A 17 -7.41 0.25 -1.62
N PHE A 18 -6.62 -0.68 -2.15
CA PHE A 18 -6.20 -1.88 -1.46
C PHE A 18 -5.38 -1.56 -0.21
N ILE A 19 -4.32 -0.76 -0.35
CA ILE A 19 -3.45 -0.33 0.76
C ILE A 19 -4.24 0.41 1.85
N GLN A 20 -5.09 1.36 1.46
CA GLN A 20 -5.95 2.09 2.40
C GLN A 20 -6.90 1.16 3.18
N SER A 21 -7.44 0.14 2.52
CA SER A 21 -8.30 -0.85 3.17
C SER A 21 -7.53 -1.70 4.18
N CYS A 22 -6.29 -2.09 3.86
CA CYS A 22 -5.41 -2.79 4.79
C CYS A 22 -5.08 -1.92 6.01
N GLN A 23 -4.64 -0.67 5.80
CA GLN A 23 -4.30 0.26 6.88
C GLN A 23 -5.47 0.48 7.84
N LEU A 24 -6.69 0.64 7.30
CA LEU A 24 -7.89 0.79 8.11
C LEU A 24 -8.09 -0.41 9.06
N ILE A 25 -7.92 -1.63 8.55
CA ILE A 25 -8.04 -2.86 9.35
C ILE A 25 -6.95 -2.94 10.42
N PHE A 26 -5.72 -2.58 10.09
CA PHE A 26 -4.60 -2.60 11.04
C PHE A 26 -4.82 -1.61 12.20
N HIS A 27 -5.39 -0.44 11.91
CA HIS A 27 -5.70 0.56 12.93
C HIS A 27 -6.88 0.17 13.83
N ILE A 28 -7.80 -0.65 13.31
CA ILE A 28 -8.95 -1.13 14.07
C ILE A 28 -8.53 -2.25 15.04
N ASP A 29 -7.65 -3.14 14.61
CA ASP A 29 -7.27 -4.33 15.36
C ASP A 29 -5.79 -4.30 15.74
N LEU A 30 -5.45 -3.33 16.59
CA LEU A 30 -4.08 -3.07 17.06
C LEU A 30 -3.47 -4.28 17.79
N GLU A 31 -4.29 -5.12 18.42
CA GLU A 31 -3.82 -6.31 19.13
C GLU A 31 -3.29 -7.37 18.13
N ASN A 32 -4.09 -7.68 17.10
CA ASN A 32 -3.66 -8.63 16.08
C ASN A 32 -2.60 -8.06 15.14
N PHE A 33 -2.58 -6.75 14.89
CA PHE A 33 -1.65 -6.08 13.96
C PHE A 33 -0.51 -5.30 14.65
N SER A 34 -0.15 -5.71 15.86
CA SER A 34 0.96 -5.16 16.65
C SER A 34 2.36 -5.36 16.04
N GLN A 35 2.50 -6.21 15.02
CA GLN A 35 3.77 -6.50 14.34
C GLN A 35 3.62 -6.26 12.85
N GLU A 36 4.54 -5.49 12.24
CA GLU A 36 4.53 -5.20 10.81
C GLU A 36 4.47 -6.46 9.94
N ARG A 37 5.09 -7.55 10.40
CA ARG A 37 5.03 -8.84 9.70
C ARG A 37 3.62 -9.36 9.53
N LYS A 38 2.77 -9.21 10.53
CA LYS A 38 1.37 -9.65 10.43
C LYS A 38 0.60 -8.80 9.42
N ASN A 39 0.91 -7.52 9.32
CA ASN A 39 0.32 -6.59 8.34
C ASN A 39 0.65 -7.05 6.92
N VAL A 40 1.94 -7.32 6.65
CA VAL A 40 2.40 -7.76 5.33
C VAL A 40 1.82 -9.13 4.97
N LEU A 41 1.81 -10.09 5.90
CA LEU A 41 1.21 -11.41 5.70
C LEU A 41 -0.29 -11.33 5.40
N TYR A 42 -1.02 -10.49 6.14
CA TYR A 42 -2.44 -10.29 5.91
C TYR A 42 -2.69 -9.72 4.51
N ALA A 43 -2.02 -8.64 4.13
CA ALA A 43 -2.13 -8.06 2.79
C ALA A 43 -1.76 -9.07 1.70
N THR A 44 -0.71 -9.87 1.93
CA THR A 44 -0.26 -10.90 1.00
C THR A 44 -1.35 -11.94 0.69
N SER A 45 -2.21 -12.29 1.66
CA SER A 45 -3.31 -13.24 1.45
C SER A 45 -4.37 -12.79 0.45
N PHE A 46 -4.42 -11.49 0.14
CA PHE A 46 -5.34 -10.90 -0.86
C PHE A 46 -4.68 -10.68 -2.23
N LEU A 47 -3.38 -10.99 -2.36
CA LEU A 47 -2.71 -10.92 -3.66
C LEU A 47 -3.09 -12.14 -4.50
N ILE A 48 -3.49 -11.88 -5.74
CA ILE A 48 -3.86 -12.91 -6.72
C ILE A 48 -3.16 -12.64 -8.06
N GLY A 49 -3.21 -13.58 -9.00
CA GLY A 49 -2.73 -13.37 -10.36
C GLY A 49 -1.25 -12.96 -10.44
N ARG A 50 -0.98 -11.82 -11.08
CA ARG A 50 0.39 -11.31 -11.27
C ARG A 50 1.03 -10.86 -9.96
N ALA A 51 0.25 -10.31 -9.03
CA ALA A 51 0.76 -9.90 -7.73
C ALA A 51 1.15 -11.12 -6.87
N ALA A 52 0.36 -12.19 -6.92
CA ALA A 52 0.71 -13.45 -6.24
C ALA A 52 2.01 -14.07 -6.79
N LYS A 53 2.21 -14.07 -8.11
CA LYS A 53 3.47 -14.56 -8.71
C LYS A 53 4.69 -13.74 -8.31
N TRP A 54 4.51 -12.44 -8.10
CA TRP A 54 5.61 -11.57 -7.67
C TRP A 54 6.03 -11.84 -6.22
N ILE A 55 5.08 -12.11 -5.33
CA ILE A 55 5.38 -12.32 -3.91
C ILE A 55 5.88 -13.74 -3.60
N GLU A 56 5.57 -14.71 -4.47
CA GLU A 56 5.95 -16.12 -4.35
C GLU A 56 7.42 -16.39 -3.93
N PRO A 57 8.46 -15.79 -4.53
CA PRO A 57 9.85 -16.02 -4.11
C PRO A 57 10.10 -15.63 -2.65
N TYR A 58 9.39 -14.63 -2.12
CA TYR A 58 9.53 -14.19 -0.74
C TYR A 58 8.78 -15.11 0.25
N LEU A 59 7.79 -15.88 -0.23
CA LEU A 59 7.07 -16.85 0.61
C LEU A 59 7.93 -18.08 0.96
N PHE A 60 8.96 -18.39 0.18
CA PHE A 60 9.87 -19.49 0.48
C PHE A 60 10.74 -19.27 1.72
N ASN A 61 10.89 -18.01 2.16
CA ASN A 61 11.73 -17.67 3.31
C ASN A 61 11.00 -16.75 4.31
N LEU A 62 9.80 -17.17 4.75
CA LEU A 62 8.99 -16.43 5.75
C LEU A 62 9.66 -16.30 7.12
N THR A 63 10.62 -17.15 7.43
CA THR A 63 11.37 -17.12 8.70
C THR A 63 12.54 -16.15 8.67
N ASN A 64 12.81 -15.50 7.53
CA ASN A 64 13.89 -14.53 7.41
C ASN A 64 13.74 -13.40 8.44
N GLN A 65 14.78 -13.20 9.25
CA GLN A 65 14.81 -12.19 10.31
C GLN A 65 15.44 -10.87 9.87
N ASP A 66 15.91 -10.76 8.63
CA ASP A 66 16.48 -9.52 8.10
C ASP A 66 15.44 -8.38 8.18
N PRO A 67 15.74 -7.25 8.83
CA PRO A 67 14.81 -6.12 8.94
C PRO A 67 14.39 -5.54 7.58
N ASN A 68 15.26 -5.65 6.58
CA ASN A 68 15.02 -5.22 5.20
C ASN A 68 14.33 -6.32 4.37
N TYR A 69 13.93 -7.43 4.99
CA TYR A 69 13.12 -8.42 4.32
C TYR A 69 11.71 -7.88 4.08
N LEU A 70 11.14 -8.16 2.91
CA LEU A 70 9.84 -7.65 2.47
C LEU A 70 8.73 -7.89 3.50
N PHE A 71 8.73 -9.06 4.14
CA PHE A 71 7.73 -9.42 5.15
C PHE A 71 7.96 -8.78 6.52
N ASN A 72 9.06 -8.08 6.75
CA ASN A 72 9.37 -7.48 8.04
C ASN A 72 9.13 -5.97 8.08
N SER A 73 8.80 -5.34 6.95
CA SER A 73 8.52 -3.91 6.86
C SER A 73 7.32 -3.63 5.98
N TRP A 74 6.29 -3.00 6.55
CA TRP A 74 5.12 -2.57 5.80
C TRP A 74 5.49 -1.55 4.73
N ASN A 75 6.34 -0.59 5.07
CA ASN A 75 6.79 0.47 4.16
C ASN A 75 7.51 -0.10 2.93
N LEU A 76 8.35 -1.11 3.11
CA LEU A 76 9.04 -1.77 2.00
C LEU A 76 8.04 -2.50 1.08
N PHE A 77 7.09 -3.22 1.69
CA PHE A 77 6.02 -3.89 0.96
C PHE A 77 5.17 -2.91 0.13
N GLU A 78 4.68 -1.85 0.75
CA GLU A 78 3.88 -0.82 0.11
C GLU A 78 4.65 -0.15 -1.04
N SER A 79 5.90 0.23 -0.82
CA SER A 79 6.75 0.85 -1.84
C SER A 79 6.95 -0.04 -3.05
N GLN A 80 7.25 -1.33 -2.86
CA GLN A 80 7.40 -2.27 -3.97
C GLN A 80 6.07 -2.53 -4.68
N LEU A 81 4.95 -2.63 -3.93
CA LEU A 81 3.64 -2.84 -4.50
C LEU A 81 3.22 -1.67 -5.41
N PHE A 82 3.44 -0.42 -4.97
CA PHE A 82 3.21 0.77 -5.79
C PHE A 82 4.16 0.86 -6.98
N THR A 83 5.43 0.53 -6.81
CA THR A 83 6.41 0.57 -7.90
C THR A 83 6.07 -0.41 -9.02
N LEU A 84 5.60 -1.61 -8.67
CA LEU A 84 5.33 -2.68 -9.63
C LEU A 84 3.92 -2.67 -10.20
N PHE A 85 2.95 -2.24 -9.40
CA PHE A 85 1.53 -2.34 -9.74
C PHE A 85 0.78 -1.02 -9.63
N GLY A 86 1.34 0.04 -9.08
CA GLY A 86 0.70 1.35 -8.98
C GLY A 86 0.69 2.11 -10.31
N ASP A 87 -0.07 3.19 -10.37
CA ASP A 87 -0.05 4.10 -11.52
C ASP A 87 1.05 5.15 -11.30
N PRO A 88 2.07 5.23 -12.16
CA PRO A 88 3.12 6.26 -12.06
C PRO A 88 2.54 7.69 -12.08
N ASN A 89 1.39 7.88 -12.72
CA ASN A 89 0.75 9.18 -12.83
C ASN A 89 -0.11 9.53 -11.61
N GLU A 90 -0.47 8.58 -10.75
CA GLU A 90 -1.22 8.92 -9.52
C GLU A 90 -0.37 9.74 -8.55
N VAL A 91 0.92 9.42 -8.42
CA VAL A 91 1.86 10.20 -7.59
C VAL A 91 1.99 11.61 -8.15
N ARG A 92 2.26 11.75 -9.45
CA ARG A 92 2.36 13.06 -10.12
C ARG A 92 1.07 13.86 -10.05
N LYS A 93 -0.10 13.21 -10.10
CA LYS A 93 -1.40 13.89 -9.98
C LYS A 93 -1.65 14.35 -8.55
N ALA A 94 -1.33 13.56 -7.54
CA ALA A 94 -1.46 13.96 -6.15
C ALA A 94 -0.53 15.16 -5.83
N GLU A 95 0.71 15.13 -6.32
CA GLU A 95 1.65 16.25 -6.19
C GLU A 95 1.14 17.51 -6.90
N ALA A 96 0.66 17.37 -8.15
CA ALA A 96 0.11 18.49 -8.91
C ALA A 96 -1.16 19.07 -8.27
N GLU A 97 -2.00 18.24 -7.67
CA GLU A 97 -3.21 18.66 -6.96
C GLU A 97 -2.87 19.38 -5.65
N LEU A 98 -1.86 18.93 -4.91
CA LEU A 98 -1.34 19.65 -3.74
C LEU A 98 -0.73 21.01 -4.11
N ASP A 99 0.03 21.09 -5.19
CA ASP A 99 0.58 22.36 -5.68
C ASP A 99 -0.53 23.31 -6.16
N PHE A 100 -1.58 22.78 -6.81
CA PHE A 100 -2.75 23.56 -7.22
C PHE A 100 -3.55 24.09 -6.01
N LEU A 101 -3.72 23.28 -4.96
CA LEU A 101 -4.39 23.67 -3.73
C LEU A 101 -3.62 24.78 -2.99
N ARG A 102 -2.28 24.65 -2.87
CA ARG A 102 -1.41 25.68 -2.27
C ARG A 102 -1.47 27.01 -3.04
N MET A 103 -1.61 26.94 -4.37
CA MET A 103 -1.72 28.13 -5.22
C MET A 103 -3.06 28.86 -5.06
N LYS A 104 -4.13 28.14 -4.71
CA LYS A 104 -5.47 28.71 -4.49
C LYS A 104 -5.62 29.37 -3.11
N GLU A 105 -4.95 28.86 -2.07
CA GLU A 105 -4.99 29.43 -0.71
C GLU A 105 -4.23 30.77 -0.57
N GLY A 106 -3.34 31.10 -1.51
CA GLY A 106 -2.71 32.43 -1.60
C GLY A 106 -3.59 33.51 -2.24
N GLY A 107 -4.81 33.16 -2.68
CA GLY A 107 -5.69 34.05 -3.42
C GLY A 107 -6.83 34.62 -2.58
N HIS A 108 -6.61 35.84 -2.07
CA HIS A 108 -7.64 36.85 -1.76
C HIS A 108 -8.41 36.70 -0.42
N PHE A 109 -7.88 37.35 0.62
CA PHE A 109 -8.71 37.99 1.65
C PHE A 109 -8.87 39.47 1.26
N PRO A 110 -10.02 39.94 0.76
CA PRO A 110 -10.31 41.37 0.74
C PRO A 110 -10.76 41.80 2.15
N LEU A 111 -10.12 42.85 2.66
CA LEU A 111 -10.61 43.67 3.78
C LEU A 111 -11.80 44.52 3.34
#